data_AF-A0A386PT53-F1
#
_entry.id   AF-A0A386PT53-F1
#
_cell.length_a   1.000
_cell.length_b   1.000
_cell.length_c   1.000
_cell.angle_alpha   90.00
_cell.angle_beta   90.00
_cell.angle_gamma   90.00
#
_symmetry.space_group_name_H-M   'P 1'
#
loop_
_entity.id
_entity.type
_entity.pdbx_description
1 polymer ?
#
loop_
_entity_poly.entity_id
_entity_poly.type
_entity_poly.pdbx_seq_one_letter_code
_entity_poly.pdbx_strand_id
1 'polypeptide(L)' 'MDINSPNGVEWGKEKVKVVYFIALNESVKNKLSAIYGYFNEVVHDEKIVKQLVRAKSEVEVKQVLGGERVAND' A
#
# COMPACT_ATOMS: atom_id res chain seq x y z
N MET A 1 10.93 -15.58 5.45
CA MET A 1 10.27 -14.35 5.94
C MET A 1 8.82 -14.46 5.52
N ASP A 2 7.94 -14.86 6.44
CA ASP A 2 6.53 -15.04 6.12
C ASP A 2 5.83 -13.68 6.17
N ILE A 3 5.51 -13.14 4.99
CA ILE A 3 4.88 -11.83 4.82
C ILE A 3 3.39 -11.83 5.15
N ASN A 4 2.79 -13.01 5.37
CA ASN A 4 1.35 -13.18 5.65
C ASN A 4 1.03 -13.31 7.15
N SER A 5 1.98 -12.99 8.04
CA SER A 5 1.68 -12.95 9.47
C SER A 5 0.60 -11.89 9.74
N PRO A 6 -0.60 -12.27 10.25
CA PRO A 6 -1.67 -11.31 10.60
C PRO A 6 -1.22 -10.32 11.68
N ASN A 7 -0.11 -10.63 12.35
CA ASN A 7 0.51 -9.79 13.35
C ASN A 7 1.55 -8.82 12.78
N GLY A 8 1.81 -8.81 11.47
CA GLY A 8 2.91 -8.09 10.84
C GLY A 8 4.21 -8.87 10.86
N VAL A 9 5.23 -8.32 10.21
CA VAL A 9 6.56 -8.89 10.07
C VAL A 9 7.51 -8.19 11.04
N GLU A 10 8.28 -8.98 11.79
CA GLU A 10 9.37 -8.43 12.63
C GLU A 10 10.48 -7.90 11.72
N TRP A 11 10.86 -6.64 11.92
CA TRP A 11 11.91 -5.97 11.17
C TRP A 11 12.88 -5.28 12.13
N GLY A 12 13.90 -6.04 12.57
CA GLY A 12 14.81 -5.59 13.63
C GLY A 12 14.08 -5.46 14.97
N LYS A 13 14.01 -4.24 15.51
CA LYS A 13 13.28 -3.95 16.76
C LYS A 13 11.83 -3.50 16.52
N GLU A 14 11.45 -3.29 15.27
CA GLU A 14 10.16 -2.74 14.88
C GLU A 14 9.24 -3.82 14.30
N LYS A 15 7.94 -3.53 14.28
CA LYS A 15 6.92 -4.40 13.69
C LYS A 15 6.31 -3.73 12.46
N VAL A 16 6.58 -4.27 11.29
CA VAL A 16 6.06 -3.76 10.03
C VAL A 16 4.70 -4.39 9.72
N LYS A 17 3.71 -3.56 9.43
CA LYS A 17 2.32 -3.97 9.18
C LYS A 17 1.90 -3.92 7.72
N VAL A 18 2.56 -3.06 6.94
CA VAL A 18 2.28 -2.85 5.52
C VAL A 18 3.62 -2.80 4.79
N VAL A 19 3.74 -3.58 3.72
CA VAL A 19 4.88 -3.57 2.80
C VAL A 19 4.31 -3.40 1.40
N TYR A 20 4.88 -2.50 0.62
CA TYR A 20 4.58 -2.37 -0.80
C TYR A 20 5.86 -2.48 -1.60
N PHE A 21 5.75 -3.06 -2.78
CA PHE A 21 6.85 -3.20 -3.73
C PHE A 21 6.46 -2.52 -5.03
N ILE A 22 7.36 -1.70 -5.57
CA ILE A 22 7.16 -0.99 -6.82
C ILE A 22 8.11 -1.60 -7.86
N ALA A 23 7.56 -2.40 -8.76
CA ALA A 23 8.28 -2.95 -9.91
C ALA A 23 7.99 -2.07 -11.13
N LEU A 24 9.03 -1.54 -11.78
CA LEU A 24 8.87 -0.60 -12.90
C LEU A 24 9.77 -0.99 -14.07
N ASN A 25 9.25 -0.79 -15.28
CA ASN A 25 10.02 -0.80 -16.51
C ASN A 25 10.53 0.61 -16.84
N GLU A 26 11.47 0.71 -17.79
CA GLU A 26 12.07 2.00 -18.14
C GLU A 26 11.06 3.04 -18.63
N SER A 27 9.98 2.60 -19.28
CA SER A 27 8.93 3.48 -19.81
C SER A 27 8.11 4.19 -18.72
N VAL A 28 8.20 3.76 -17.46
CA VAL A 28 7.47 4.34 -16.33
C VAL A 28 8.40 5.13 -15.39
N LYS A 29 9.72 5.21 -15.68
CA LYS A 29 10.69 5.99 -14.89
C LYS A 29 10.25 7.44 -14.65
N ASN A 30 9.64 8.09 -15.64
CA ASN A 30 9.15 9.46 -15.53
C ASN A 30 7.97 9.63 -14.54
N LYS A 31 7.28 8.54 -14.17
CA LYS A 31 6.18 8.54 -13.18
C LYS A 31 6.65 8.13 -11.79
N LEU A 32 7.91 7.73 -11.62
CA LEU A 32 8.46 7.21 -10.37
C LEU A 32 8.19 8.16 -9.19
N SER A 33 8.45 9.46 -9.38
CA SER A 33 8.23 10.46 -8.34
C SER A 33 6.76 10.57 -7.92
N ALA A 34 5.83 10.44 -8.88
CA ALA A 34 4.40 10.50 -8.59
C ALA A 34 3.93 9.24 -7.84
N ILE A 35 4.43 8.06 -8.23
CA ILE A 35 4.13 6.79 -7.56
C ILE A 35 4.63 6.83 -6.12
N TYR A 36 5.89 7.25 -5.90
CA TYR A 36 6.42 7.41 -4.54
C TYR A 36 5.66 8.46 -3.74
N GLY A 37 5.28 9.60 -4.35
CA GLY A 37 4.49 10.62 -3.68
C GLY A 37 3.16 10.07 -3.16
N TYR A 38 2.42 9.37 -4.02
CA TYR A 38 1.16 8.74 -3.65
C TYR A 38 1.33 7.73 -2.50
N PHE A 39 2.28 6.79 -2.60
CA PHE A 39 2.48 5.82 -1.53
C PHE A 39 3.02 6.45 -0.25
N ASN A 40 3.77 7.55 -0.35
CA ASN A 40 4.21 8.31 0.81
C ASN A 40 3.02 8.95 1.56
N GLU A 41 2.05 9.51 0.84
CA GLU A 41 0.80 10.01 1.43
C GLU A 41 0.02 8.88 2.11
N VAL A 42 -0.10 7.73 1.45
CA VAL A 42 -0.78 6.54 1.98
C VAL A 42 -0.19 6.06 3.32
N VAL A 43 1.14 6.01 3.45
CA VAL A 43 1.78 5.55 4.70
C VAL A 43 1.75 6.57 5.83
N HIS A 44 1.59 7.87 5.50
CA HIS A 44 1.47 8.92 6.51
C HIS A 44 0.02 9.12 6.99
N ASP A 45 -0.98 8.61 6.26
CA ASP A 45 -2.37 8.61 6.70
C ASP A 45 -2.67 7.39 7.59
N GLU A 46 -2.69 7.61 8.91
CA GLU A 46 -2.97 6.57 9.90
C GLU A 46 -4.33 5.87 9.68
N LYS A 47 -5.32 6.57 9.14
CA LYS A 47 -6.65 6.00 8.86
C LYS A 47 -6.57 5.03 7.69
N ILE A 48 -5.89 5.40 6.61
CA ILE A 48 -5.67 4.54 5.45
C ILE A 48 -4.85 3.31 5.88
N VAL A 49 -3.76 3.49 6.63
CA VAL A 49 -2.94 2.36 7.12
C VAL A 49 -3.76 1.40 7.98
N LYS A 50 -4.59 1.90 8.90
CA LYS A 50 -5.47 1.04 9.73
C LYS A 50 -6.49 0.27 8.88
N GLN A 51 -7.00 0.86 7.81
CA GLN A 51 -7.90 0.18 6.87
C GLN A 51 -7.16 -0.91 6.08
N LEU A 52 -5.95 -0.63 5.58
CA LEU A 52 -5.12 -1.60 4.87
C LEU A 52 -4.78 -2.82 5.74
N VAL A 53 -4.44 -2.62 7.02
CA VAL A 53 -4.12 -3.72 7.95
C VAL A 53 -5.34 -4.59 8.25
N ARG A 54 -6.55 -4.05 8.11
CA ARG A 54 -7.80 -4.79 8.34
C ARG A 54 -8.34 -5.47 7.09
N ALA A 55 -7.89 -5.05 5.91
CA ALA A 55 -8.31 -5.62 4.65
C ALA A 55 -7.89 -7.11 4.58
N LYS A 56 -8.84 -7.97 4.22
CA LYS A 56 -8.65 -9.44 4.14
C LYS A 56 -8.70 -9.96 2.71
N SER A 57 -8.94 -9.07 1.75
CA SER A 57 -9.00 -9.41 0.33
C SER A 57 -8.33 -8.34 -0.52
N GLU A 58 -7.87 -8.74 -1.71
CA GLU A 58 -7.31 -7.82 -2.70
C GLU A 58 -8.30 -6.70 -3.09
N VAL A 59 -9.60 -7.03 -3.15
CA VAL A 59 -10.67 -6.07 -3.47
C VAL A 59 -10.74 -4.97 -2.42
N GLU A 60 -10.73 -5.33 -1.13
CA GLU A 60 -10.73 -4.37 -0.03
C GLU A 60 -9.47 -3.48 -0.06
N VAL A 61 -8.31 -4.05 -0.35
CA VAL A 61 -7.05 -3.28 -0.50
C VAL A 61 -7.19 -2.25 -1.63
N LYS A 62 -7.72 -2.66 -2.79
CA LYS A 62 -7.94 -1.76 -3.94
C LYS A 62 -8.92 -0.64 -3.61
N GLN A 63 -9.99 -0.92 -2.86
CA GLN A 63 -10.96 0.09 -2.43
C GLN A 63 -10.33 1.13 -1.51
N VAL A 64 -9.50 0.69 -0.56
CA VAL A 64 -8.78 1.60 0.37
C VAL A 64 -7.79 2.49 -0.38
N LEU A 65 -7.09 1.94 -1.38
CA LEU A 65 -6.15 2.69 -2.23
C LEU A 65 -6.86 3.54 -3.32
N GLY A 66 -8.19 3.49 -3.41
CA GLY A 66 -8.94 4.29 -4.38
C GLY A 66 -8.86 3.77 -5.82
N GLY A 67 -8.51 2.49 -6.02
CA GLY A 67 -8.45 1.83 -7.32
C GLY A 67 -9.80 1.71 -8.04
N GLU A 68 -10.91 1.90 -7.31
CA GLU A 68 -12.26 2.03 -7.86
C GLU A 68 -12.94 3.28 -7.27
N ARG A 69 -12.40 4.48 -7.52
CA ARG A 69 -13.34 5.57 -7.81
C ARG A 69 -13.94 5.24 -9.17
N VAL A 70 -15.05 4.50 -9.17
CA VAL A 70 -15.98 4.51 -10.29
C VAL A 70 -16.22 5.98 -10.61
N ALA A 71 -15.89 6.38 -11.84
CA ALA A 71 -16.35 7.65 -12.37
C ALA A 71 -17.87 7.63 -12.25
N ASN A 72 -18.40 8.31 -11.24
CA ASN A 72 -19.79 8.71 -11.27
C ASN A 72 -19.83 9.89 -12.23
N ASP A 73 -20.21 9.58 -13.48
CA ASP A 73 -20.81 10.53 -14.41
C ASP A 73 -22.06 11.16 -13.78
#